data_AF-A0A960XIA3-F1
#
_entry.id   AF-A0A960XIA3-F1
#
_cell.length_a   1.000
_cell.length_b   1.000
_cell.length_c   1.000
_cell.angle_alpha   90.00
_cell.angle_beta   90.00
_cell.angle_gamma   90.00
#
_symmetry.space_group_name_H-M   'P 1'
#
loop_
_entity.id
_entity.type
_entity.pdbx_description
1 polymer ?
#
loop_
_entity_poly.entity_id
_entity_poly.type
_entity_poly.pdbx_seq_one_letter_code
_entity_poly.pdbx_strand_id
1 'polypeptide(L)'
;MKDSLIIDPRDTVAVALMDLKPGTNVNGNVQTVEAIPAKHKVALRDFKKGDIVHMYGVTVGIAQRDIPKGALITIRNLEHRSESFSAAERVMQTDWPSPDVSKWSGRTFNGYRRSNGKVGTANTWLVIPLVFCENRNIAVMREAVTETLGMGQRSRYESLFKRMAFLREQGAPQEEWLAAELPSEKT
;
A
#
# COMPACT_ATOMS: atom_id res chain seq x y z
N MET A 1 -19.61 -17.12 -7.39
CA MET A 1 -18.38 -16.31 -7.18
C MET A 1 -17.86 -15.93 -8.56
N LYS A 2 -17.17 -14.80 -8.75
CA LYS A 2 -16.56 -14.51 -10.06
C LYS A 2 -15.24 -15.29 -10.17
N ASP A 3 -15.06 -16.03 -11.26
CA ASP A 3 -13.87 -16.86 -11.49
C ASP A 3 -12.75 -16.07 -12.18
N SER A 4 -13.11 -14.91 -12.75
CA SER A 4 -12.20 -14.02 -13.46
C SER A 4 -12.61 -12.55 -13.31
N LEU A 5 -11.67 -11.65 -13.60
CA LEU A 5 -11.86 -10.21 -13.57
C LEU A 5 -11.43 -9.57 -14.89
N ILE A 6 -12.29 -8.70 -15.40
CA ILE A 6 -12.01 -7.75 -16.48
C ILE A 6 -12.19 -6.36 -15.88
N ILE A 7 -11.23 -5.47 -16.08
CA ILE A 7 -11.21 -4.16 -15.41
C ILE A 7 -11.79 -3.09 -16.32
N ASP A 8 -11.40 -3.11 -17.59
CA ASP A 8 -11.89 -2.17 -18.60
C ASP A 8 -12.63 -2.93 -19.73
N PRO A 9 -13.72 -2.39 -20.28
CA PRO A 9 -14.42 -3.01 -21.42
C PRO A 9 -13.55 -3.26 -22.66
N ARG A 10 -12.43 -2.55 -22.80
CA ARG A 10 -11.46 -2.71 -23.90
C ARG A 10 -10.43 -3.80 -23.64
N ASP A 11 -10.40 -4.40 -22.45
CA ASP A 11 -9.44 -5.45 -22.13
C ASP A 11 -9.63 -6.66 -23.05
N THR A 12 -8.52 -7.14 -23.60
CA THR A 12 -8.51 -8.34 -24.46
C THR A 12 -8.09 -9.59 -23.69
N VAL A 13 -7.86 -9.45 -22.38
CA VAL A 13 -7.49 -10.51 -21.45
C VAL A 13 -8.28 -10.36 -20.15
N ALA A 14 -8.53 -11.47 -19.47
CA ALA A 14 -9.08 -11.48 -18.11
C ALA A 14 -8.06 -12.02 -17.12
N VAL A 15 -8.14 -11.63 -15.84
CA VAL A 15 -7.32 -12.18 -14.77
C VAL A 15 -8.08 -13.28 -14.04
N ALA A 16 -7.47 -14.45 -13.89
CA ALA A 16 -8.03 -15.55 -13.11
C ALA A 16 -8.01 -15.21 -11.61
N LEU A 17 -9.17 -15.28 -10.94
CA LEU A 17 -9.28 -15.02 -9.49
C LEU A 17 -9.02 -16.28 -8.65
N MET A 18 -9.01 -17.44 -9.31
CA MET A 18 -8.71 -18.76 -8.75
C MET A 18 -8.07 -19.63 -9.84
N ASP A 19 -7.62 -20.83 -9.50
CA ASP A 19 -7.13 -21.78 -10.50
C ASP A 19 -8.27 -22.25 -11.40
N LEU A 20 -8.12 -22.08 -12.72
CA LEU A 20 -9.10 -22.49 -13.72
C LEU A 20 -8.64 -23.77 -14.39
N LYS A 21 -9.50 -24.78 -14.41
CA LYS A 21 -9.27 -26.02 -15.16
C LYS A 21 -9.53 -25.79 -16.65
N PRO A 22 -8.98 -26.61 -17.55
CA PRO A 22 -9.40 -26.61 -18.95
C PRO A 22 -10.92 -26.79 -19.07
N GLY A 23 -11.55 -26.10 -20.03
CA GLY A 23 -13.00 -26.10 -20.26
C GLY A 23 -13.80 -25.18 -19.34
N THR A 24 -13.15 -24.40 -18.46
CA THR A 24 -13.84 -23.45 -17.58
C THR A 24 -14.33 -22.25 -18.39
N ASN A 25 -15.61 -21.86 -18.21
CA ASN A 25 -16.19 -20.69 -18.85
C ASN A 25 -15.80 -19.40 -18.11
N VAL A 26 -14.89 -18.64 -18.71
CA VAL A 26 -14.47 -17.29 -18.33
C VAL A 26 -15.38 -16.25 -18.99
N ASN A 27 -15.83 -15.27 -18.21
CA ASN A 27 -16.67 -14.15 -18.65
C ASN A 27 -17.93 -14.56 -19.45
N GLY A 28 -18.45 -15.77 -19.22
CA GLY A 28 -19.67 -16.29 -19.84
C GLY A 28 -19.53 -16.74 -21.31
N ASN A 29 -18.41 -16.49 -21.99
CA ASN A 29 -18.27 -16.78 -23.43
C ASN A 29 -16.86 -17.23 -23.89
N VAL A 30 -15.94 -17.48 -22.96
CA VAL A 30 -14.58 -17.94 -23.25
C VAL A 30 -14.31 -19.23 -22.50
N GLN A 31 -14.13 -20.35 -23.20
CA GLN A 31 -13.65 -21.59 -22.55
C GLN A 31 -12.13 -21.59 -22.48
N THR A 32 -11.57 -21.89 -21.31
CA THR A 32 -10.13 -22.10 -21.16
C THR A 32 -9.69 -23.34 -21.93
N VAL A 33 -8.57 -23.26 -22.64
CA VAL A 33 -8.01 -24.40 -23.40
C VAL A 33 -6.96 -25.19 -22.62
N GLU A 34 -6.47 -24.61 -21.53
CA GLU A 34 -5.45 -25.17 -20.64
C GLU A 34 -5.71 -24.77 -19.19
N ALA A 35 -4.91 -25.29 -18.26
CA ALA A 35 -4.98 -24.88 -16.86
C ALA A 35 -4.42 -23.46 -16.69
N ILE A 36 -5.14 -22.60 -15.98
CA ILE A 36 -4.75 -21.21 -15.76
C ILE A 36 -4.65 -20.99 -14.25
N PRO A 37 -3.44 -20.84 -13.70
CA PRO A 37 -3.28 -20.60 -12.29
C PRO A 37 -3.89 -19.25 -11.86
N ALA A 38 -4.27 -19.14 -10.60
CA ALA A 38 -4.73 -17.88 -10.02
C ALA A 38 -3.75 -16.74 -10.31
N LYS A 39 -4.30 -15.53 -10.49
CA LYS A 39 -3.58 -14.28 -10.81
C LYS A 39 -2.92 -14.25 -12.20
N HIS A 40 -3.06 -15.29 -13.01
CA HIS A 40 -2.61 -15.27 -14.40
C HIS A 40 -3.70 -14.78 -15.35
N LYS A 41 -3.30 -14.49 -16.59
CA LYS A 41 -4.14 -13.87 -17.61
C LYS A 41 -4.66 -14.91 -18.61
N VAL A 42 -5.93 -14.78 -19.00
CA VAL A 42 -6.64 -15.59 -20.00
C VAL A 42 -6.87 -14.75 -21.24
N ALA A 43 -6.55 -15.27 -22.43
CA ALA A 43 -6.88 -14.64 -23.71
C ALA A 43 -8.41 -14.61 -23.92
N LEU A 44 -9.02 -13.44 -24.12
CA LEU A 44 -10.47 -13.32 -24.37
C LEU A 44 -10.86 -13.48 -25.84
N ARG A 45 -9.87 -13.40 -26.73
CA ARG A 45 -9.97 -13.60 -28.19
C ARG A 45 -8.72 -14.31 -28.68
N ASP A 46 -8.76 -14.75 -29.94
CA ASP A 46 -7.55 -15.20 -30.62
C ASP A 46 -6.63 -14.01 -30.87
N PHE A 47 -5.33 -14.25 -30.71
CA PHE A 47 -4.27 -13.32 -31.08
C PHE A 47 -3.39 -13.96 -32.14
N LYS A 48 -3.03 -13.19 -33.16
CA LYS A 48 -1.92 -13.52 -34.06
C LYS A 48 -0.61 -12.94 -33.55
N LYS A 49 0.52 -13.49 -33.97
CA LYS A 49 1.83 -12.86 -33.72
C LYS A 49 1.80 -11.40 -34.19
N GLY A 50 2.19 -10.47 -33.32
CA GLY A 50 2.16 -9.04 -33.58
C GLY A 50 0.92 -8.32 -33.04
N ASP A 51 -0.14 -9.05 -32.66
CA ASP A 51 -1.34 -8.44 -32.11
C ASP A 51 -1.08 -7.76 -30.76
N ILE A 52 -1.76 -6.64 -30.56
CA ILE A 52 -1.73 -5.88 -29.31
C ILE A 52 -2.65 -6.53 -28.28
N VAL A 53 -2.13 -6.65 -27.06
CA VAL A 53 -2.87 -7.08 -25.87
C VAL A 53 -3.16 -5.87 -25.00
N HIS A 54 -4.44 -5.66 -24.69
CA HIS A 54 -4.93 -4.61 -23.79
C HIS A 54 -5.32 -5.17 -22.43
N MET A 55 -4.92 -4.46 -21.38
CA MET A 55 -5.33 -4.68 -19.99
C MET A 55 -5.37 -3.33 -19.27
N TYR A 56 -6.35 -3.13 -18.38
CA TYR A 56 -6.64 -1.82 -17.78
C TYR A 56 -7.03 -0.75 -18.82
N GLY A 57 -7.53 -1.17 -19.98
CA GLY A 57 -7.89 -0.27 -21.08
C GLY A 57 -6.69 0.32 -21.83
N VAL A 58 -5.47 -0.15 -21.58
CA VAL A 58 -4.23 0.33 -22.21
C VAL A 58 -3.43 -0.83 -22.79
N THR A 59 -2.55 -0.53 -23.75
CA THR A 59 -1.61 -1.52 -24.30
C THR A 59 -0.63 -2.01 -23.22
N VAL A 60 -0.53 -3.34 -23.05
CA VAL A 60 0.42 -3.95 -22.10
C VAL A 60 1.47 -4.85 -22.76
N GLY A 61 1.24 -5.25 -24.00
CA GLY A 61 2.17 -6.11 -24.72
C GLY A 61 1.75 -6.47 -26.13
N ILE A 62 2.65 -7.17 -26.80
CA ILE A 62 2.44 -7.74 -28.14
C ILE A 62 2.62 -9.25 -28.09
N ALA A 63 1.70 -9.96 -28.73
CA ALA A 63 1.76 -11.41 -28.86
C ALA A 63 2.98 -11.83 -29.71
N GLN A 64 3.80 -12.72 -29.18
CA GLN A 64 5.04 -13.18 -29.82
C GLN A 64 4.82 -14.39 -30.75
N ARG A 65 3.63 -14.97 -30.68
CA ARG A 65 3.14 -16.09 -31.48
C ARG A 65 1.62 -16.05 -31.47
N ASP A 66 0.99 -16.92 -32.24
CA ASP A 66 -0.45 -17.11 -32.17
C ASP A 66 -0.84 -17.61 -30.77
N ILE A 67 -1.86 -17.00 -30.17
CA ILE A 67 -2.41 -17.35 -28.87
C ILE A 67 -3.91 -17.59 -29.06
N PRO A 68 -4.39 -18.83 -28.90
CA PRO A 68 -5.81 -19.10 -29.07
C PRO A 68 -6.62 -18.47 -27.94
N LYS A 69 -7.87 -18.13 -28.25
CA LYS A 69 -8.88 -17.72 -27.26
C LYS A 69 -8.94 -18.76 -26.13
N GLY A 70 -8.93 -18.30 -24.88
CA GLY A 70 -8.93 -19.14 -23.69
C GLY A 70 -7.56 -19.65 -23.24
N ALA A 71 -6.47 -19.30 -23.92
CA ALA A 71 -5.13 -19.71 -23.53
C ALA A 71 -4.52 -18.84 -22.41
N LEU A 72 -3.52 -19.40 -21.75
CA LEU A 72 -2.73 -18.73 -20.72
C LEU A 72 -1.76 -17.72 -21.34
N ILE A 73 -1.80 -16.47 -20.87
CA ILE A 73 -0.81 -15.45 -21.22
C ILE A 73 0.38 -15.55 -20.25
N THR A 74 1.58 -15.66 -20.81
CA THR A 74 2.86 -15.84 -20.11
C THR A 74 3.93 -14.92 -20.68
N ILE A 75 5.07 -14.82 -20.01
CA ILE A 75 6.26 -14.11 -20.53
C ILE A 75 6.85 -14.77 -21.80
N ARG A 76 6.40 -15.97 -22.18
CA ARG A 76 6.89 -16.69 -23.38
C ARG A 76 6.04 -16.42 -24.62
N ASN A 77 4.81 -15.95 -24.45
CA ASN A 77 3.92 -15.64 -25.57
C ASN A 77 3.55 -14.15 -25.65
N LEU A 78 3.91 -13.35 -24.64
CA LEU A 78 3.73 -11.91 -24.63
C LEU A 78 5.05 -11.21 -24.30
N GLU A 79 5.40 -10.23 -25.13
CA GLU A 79 6.45 -9.27 -24.82
C GLU A 79 5.80 -7.96 -24.37
N HIS A 80 6.37 -7.32 -23.35
CA HIS A 80 5.85 -6.06 -22.86
C HIS A 80 6.02 -4.95 -23.89
N ARG A 81 4.97 -4.13 -24.04
CA ARG A 81 4.98 -2.91 -24.86
C ARG A 81 4.03 -1.91 -24.23
N SER A 82 4.45 -0.65 -24.20
CA SER A 82 3.61 0.50 -23.90
C SER A 82 3.22 1.20 -25.19
N GLU A 83 2.18 2.02 -25.14
CA GLU A 83 1.86 2.93 -26.25
C GLU A 83 3.02 3.89 -26.51
N SER A 84 3.20 4.25 -27.77
CA SER A 84 4.18 5.27 -28.16
C SER A 84 3.76 6.60 -27.57
N PHE A 85 4.67 7.25 -26.84
CA PHE A 85 4.39 8.57 -26.28
C PHE A 85 4.65 9.65 -27.33
N SER A 86 3.62 10.43 -27.66
CA SER A 86 3.69 11.61 -28.53
C SER A 86 3.15 12.83 -27.79
N ALA A 87 3.97 13.89 -27.67
CA ALA A 87 3.53 15.14 -27.04
C ALA A 87 2.41 15.84 -27.83
N ALA A 88 2.27 15.55 -29.13
CA ALA A 88 1.19 16.06 -29.99
C ALA A 88 -0.13 15.30 -29.78
N GLU A 89 -0.08 14.05 -29.31
CA GLU A 89 -1.26 13.23 -28.95
C GLU A 89 -1.84 13.61 -27.58
N ARG A 90 -1.24 14.56 -26.86
CA ARG A 90 -1.91 15.32 -25.79
C ARG A 90 -2.98 16.25 -26.36
N VAL A 91 -3.91 15.73 -27.15
CA VAL A 91 -5.27 16.24 -27.03
C VAL A 91 -5.60 15.97 -25.56
N MET A 92 -5.62 17.01 -24.73
CA MET A 92 -6.11 16.87 -23.36
C MET A 92 -7.47 16.21 -23.49
N GLN A 93 -7.56 14.91 -23.20
CA GLN A 93 -8.84 14.25 -23.02
C GLN A 93 -9.44 14.91 -21.78
N THR A 94 -10.13 16.02 -22.01
CA THR A 94 -10.86 16.79 -21.00
C THR A 94 -12.12 16.06 -20.56
N ASP A 95 -12.52 15.03 -21.31
CA ASP A 95 -13.71 14.23 -21.07
C ASP A 95 -13.43 13.10 -20.07
N TRP A 96 -12.72 13.41 -18.98
CA TRP A 96 -12.73 12.52 -17.81
C TRP A 96 -14.06 12.74 -17.07
N PRO A 97 -15.00 11.78 -17.09
CA PRO A 97 -16.22 11.90 -16.30
C PRO A 97 -15.81 11.80 -14.82
N SER A 98 -15.77 12.92 -14.12
CA SER A 98 -15.51 12.93 -12.69
C SER A 98 -16.54 12.03 -11.98
N PRO A 99 -16.11 11.11 -11.10
CA PRO A 99 -17.06 10.28 -10.37
C PRO A 99 -18.02 11.16 -9.56
N ASP A 100 -19.29 10.75 -9.46
CA ASP A 100 -20.25 11.47 -8.65
C ASP A 100 -19.84 11.43 -7.17
N VAL A 101 -19.53 12.61 -6.63
CA VAL A 101 -19.14 12.80 -5.24
C VAL A 101 -20.27 13.34 -4.36
N SER A 102 -21.50 13.43 -4.89
CA SER A 102 -22.68 13.97 -4.20
C SER A 102 -22.92 13.33 -2.83
N LYS A 103 -22.74 12.01 -2.71
CA LYS A 103 -22.93 11.27 -1.44
C LYS A 103 -21.98 11.66 -0.32
N TRP A 104 -20.87 12.34 -0.63
CA TRP A 104 -19.93 12.87 0.35
C TRP A 104 -20.08 14.39 0.56
N SER A 105 -21.00 15.02 -0.17
CA SER A 105 -21.33 16.44 0.05
C SER A 105 -21.78 16.66 1.49
N GLY A 106 -21.25 17.70 2.14
CA GLY A 106 -21.57 18.02 3.53
C GLY A 106 -20.91 17.12 4.59
N ARG A 107 -20.11 16.13 4.21
CA ARG A 107 -19.33 15.34 5.19
C ARG A 107 -18.26 16.24 5.82
N THR A 108 -18.26 16.31 7.15
CA THR A 108 -17.28 17.05 7.93
C THR A 108 -16.41 16.11 8.75
N PHE A 109 -15.26 16.60 9.19
CA PHE A 109 -14.42 15.92 10.18
C PHE A 109 -13.90 16.93 11.20
N ASN A 110 -13.55 16.45 12.39
CA ASN A 110 -12.93 17.27 13.42
C ASN A 110 -11.46 17.52 13.03
N GLY A 111 -11.20 18.68 12.44
CA GLY A 111 -9.86 19.08 12.01
C GLY A 111 -9.36 20.33 12.72
N TYR A 112 -8.04 20.52 12.67
CA TYR A 112 -7.36 21.67 13.26
C TYR A 112 -7.37 22.82 12.27
N ARG A 113 -8.23 23.82 12.51
CA ARG A 113 -8.36 25.01 11.67
C ARG A 113 -7.13 25.91 11.82
N ARG A 114 -6.59 26.39 10.70
CA ARG A 114 -5.45 27.33 10.68
C ARG A 114 -5.92 28.71 10.22
N SER A 115 -5.17 29.76 10.58
CA SER A 115 -5.47 31.15 10.21
C SER A 115 -5.52 31.39 8.70
N ASN A 116 -4.84 30.57 7.91
CA ASN A 116 -4.85 30.62 6.44
C ASN A 116 -6.03 29.85 5.80
N GLY A 117 -7.03 29.44 6.58
CA GLY A 117 -8.21 28.72 6.09
C GLY A 117 -8.02 27.23 5.78
N LYS A 118 -6.77 26.72 5.82
CA LYS A 118 -6.52 25.28 5.69
C LYS A 118 -6.86 24.53 6.98
N VAL A 119 -7.19 23.25 6.84
CA VAL A 119 -7.54 22.36 7.96
C VAL A 119 -6.57 21.18 8.00
N GLY A 120 -5.94 20.95 9.15
CA GLY A 120 -5.06 19.80 9.37
C GLY A 120 -5.79 18.61 9.99
N THR A 121 -5.31 17.40 9.72
CA THR A 121 -5.80 16.15 10.33
C THR A 121 -5.07 15.79 11.63
N ALA A 122 -3.96 16.46 11.92
CA ALA A 122 -3.18 16.32 13.15
C ALA A 122 -2.65 17.69 13.61
N ASN A 123 -2.43 17.81 14.92
CA ASN A 123 -1.83 18.99 15.54
C ASN A 123 -0.43 18.63 16.06
N THR A 124 0.58 18.84 15.23
CA THR A 124 1.95 18.42 15.49
C THR A 124 2.85 19.64 15.61
N TRP A 125 3.68 19.66 16.64
CA TRP A 125 4.77 20.62 16.76
C TRP A 125 6.02 20.06 16.10
N LEU A 126 6.54 20.77 15.12
CA LEU A 126 7.81 20.46 14.48
C LEU A 126 8.85 21.45 14.99
N VAL A 127 9.85 20.94 15.70
CA VAL A 127 11.00 21.71 16.16
C VAL A 127 12.20 21.30 15.32
N ILE A 128 12.67 22.21 14.46
CA ILE A 128 13.77 21.95 13.53
C ILE A 128 14.96 22.82 13.96
N PRO A 129 16.07 22.21 14.43
CA PRO A 129 17.27 22.97 14.72
C PRO A 129 17.88 23.50 13.42
N LEU A 130 18.29 24.77 13.41
CA LEU A 130 19.00 25.36 12.27
C LEU A 130 20.49 24.97 12.21
N VAL A 131 21.04 24.49 13.34
CA VAL A 131 22.43 24.04 13.47
C VAL A 131 22.50 22.80 14.37
N PHE A 132 23.47 21.92 14.11
CA PHE A 132 23.57 20.63 14.78
C PHE A 132 23.81 20.70 16.29
N CYS A 133 24.43 21.77 16.80
CA CYS A 133 24.71 21.92 18.23
C CYS A 133 23.44 21.96 19.09
N GLU A 134 22.30 22.37 18.53
CA GLU A 134 21.03 22.48 19.25
C GLU A 134 20.28 21.15 19.39
N ASN A 135 20.75 20.07 18.75
CA ASN A 135 20.08 18.77 18.81
C ASN A 135 19.89 18.27 20.26
N ARG A 136 20.90 18.48 21.12
CA ARG A 136 20.83 18.06 22.53
C ARG A 136 19.79 18.88 23.30
N ASN A 137 19.73 20.18 23.07
CA ASN A 137 18.76 21.07 23.72
C ASN A 137 17.32 20.70 23.31
N ILE A 138 17.10 20.39 22.03
CA ILE A 138 15.79 19.92 21.54
C ILE A 138 15.39 18.59 22.16
N ALA A 139 16.33 17.66 22.36
CA ALA A 139 16.04 16.39 23.02
C ALA A 139 15.56 16.59 24.46
N VAL A 140 16.21 17.49 25.22
CA VAL A 140 15.82 17.86 26.59
C VAL A 140 14.45 18.54 26.60
N MET A 141 14.21 19.50 25.70
CA MET A 141 12.90 20.15 25.59
C MET A 141 11.79 19.14 25.27
N ARG A 142 12.04 18.22 24.35
CA ARG A 142 11.09 17.16 24.01
C ARG A 142 10.75 16.32 25.23
N GLU A 143 11.74 15.85 25.99
CA GLU A 143 11.54 15.06 27.20
C GLU A 143 10.66 15.80 28.22
N ALA A 144 11.03 17.04 28.57
CA ALA A 144 10.28 17.86 29.51
C ALA A 144 8.81 18.10 29.07
N VAL A 145 8.59 18.39 27.79
CA VAL A 145 7.24 18.57 27.23
C VAL A 145 6.46 17.26 27.25
N THR A 146 7.08 16.14 26.86
CA THR A 146 6.37 14.85 26.86
C THR A 146 6.02 14.37 28.27
N GLU A 147 6.89 14.58 29.25
CA GLU A 147 6.64 14.22 30.64
C GLU A 147 5.49 15.05 31.23
N THR A 148 5.53 16.38 31.07
CA THR A 148 4.48 17.28 31.57
C THR A 148 3.11 17.02 30.93
N LEU A 149 3.08 16.60 29.66
CA LEU A 149 1.84 16.22 28.97
C LEU A 149 1.38 14.78 29.26
N GLY A 150 2.11 14.01 30.07
CA GLY A 150 1.82 12.60 30.35
C GLY A 150 2.00 11.69 29.13
N MET A 151 2.66 12.18 28.08
CA MET A 151 2.94 11.48 26.82
C MET A 151 4.36 10.88 26.79
N GLY A 152 5.11 11.03 27.88
CA GLY A 152 6.45 10.48 28.04
C GLY A 152 6.41 8.96 27.90
N GLN A 153 7.20 8.42 26.96
CA GLN A 153 7.47 6.99 26.96
C GLN A 153 8.34 6.67 28.17
N ARG A 154 7.78 5.91 29.13
CA ARG A 154 8.56 5.41 30.27
C ARG A 154 9.70 4.56 29.73
N SER A 155 10.94 4.97 30.01
CA SER A 155 12.09 4.17 29.62
C SER A 155 12.03 2.82 30.34
N ARG A 156 12.24 1.71 29.61
CA ARG A 156 12.36 0.37 30.22
C ARG A 156 13.49 0.34 31.24
N TYR A 157 14.55 1.12 31.00
CA TYR A 157 15.64 1.32 31.95
C TYR A 157 15.20 2.09 33.19
N GLU A 158 14.42 3.16 33.04
CA GLU A 158 13.90 3.90 34.20
C GLU A 158 13.03 3.01 35.09
N SER A 159 12.21 2.15 34.48
CA SER A 159 11.41 1.15 35.20
C SER A 159 12.29 0.11 35.92
N LEU A 160 13.35 -0.36 35.26
CA LEU A 160 14.35 -1.25 35.85
C LEU A 160 15.08 -0.60 37.03
N PHE A 161 15.61 0.62 36.87
CA PHE A 161 16.32 1.32 37.93
C PHE A 161 15.43 1.64 39.13
N LYS A 162 14.15 1.99 38.91
CA LYS A 162 13.17 2.13 40.01
C LYS A 162 12.96 0.82 40.76
N ARG A 163 12.89 -0.32 40.06
CA ARG A 163 12.79 -1.65 40.69
C ARG A 163 14.04 -2.00 41.49
N MET A 164 15.23 -1.73 40.95
CA MET A 164 16.49 -1.97 41.67
C MET A 164 16.59 -1.11 42.93
N ALA A 165 16.24 0.18 42.84
CA ALA A 165 16.20 1.09 43.99
C ALA A 165 15.24 0.58 45.07
N PHE A 166 14.04 0.15 44.68
CA PHE A 166 13.05 -0.43 45.57
C PHE A 166 13.56 -1.70 46.29
N LEU A 167 14.14 -2.65 45.54
CA LEU A 167 14.68 -3.89 46.13
C LEU A 167 15.82 -3.59 47.12
N ARG A 168 16.69 -2.63 46.79
CA ARG A 168 17.75 -2.17 47.69
C ARG A 168 17.19 -1.54 48.97
N GLU A 169 16.16 -0.71 48.87
CA GLU A 169 15.51 -0.07 50.02
C GLU A 169 14.81 -1.09 50.93
N GLN A 170 14.34 -2.22 50.39
CA GLN A 170 13.80 -3.33 51.16
C GLN A 170 14.86 -4.27 51.77
N GLY A 171 16.14 -3.95 51.59
CA GLY A 171 17.24 -4.74 52.15
C GLY A 171 17.57 -6.01 51.38
N ALA A 172 17.14 -6.13 50.11
CA ALA A 172 17.50 -7.27 49.28
C ALA A 172 19.04 -7.35 49.08
N PRO A 173 19.61 -8.56 49.08
CA PRO A 173 21.03 -8.77 48.81
C PRO A 173 21.44 -8.22 47.44
N GLN A 174 22.71 -7.84 47.32
CA GLN A 174 23.24 -7.17 46.13
C GLN A 174 23.02 -7.94 44.83
N GLU A 175 23.15 -9.26 44.91
CA GLU A 175 22.95 -10.18 43.79
C GLU A 175 21.51 -10.12 43.24
N GLU A 176 20.52 -9.90 44.11
CA GLU A 176 19.11 -9.94 43.75
C GLU A 176 18.67 -8.70 42.97
N TRP A 177 19.09 -7.50 43.37
CA TRP A 177 18.75 -6.29 42.62
C TRP A 177 19.65 -6.10 41.40
N LEU A 178 20.86 -6.65 41.36
CA LEU A 178 21.68 -6.71 40.14
C LEU A 178 21.15 -7.73 39.12
N ALA A 179 20.41 -8.75 39.56
CA ALA A 179 19.73 -9.71 38.71
C ALA A 179 18.39 -9.19 38.14
N ALA A 180 17.99 -7.95 38.42
CA ALA A 180 16.78 -7.38 37.88
C ALA A 180 16.88 -7.21 36.34
N GLU A 181 15.94 -7.83 35.61
CA GLU A 181 15.91 -7.75 34.15
C GLU A 181 15.03 -6.62 33.62
N LEU A 182 15.31 -6.17 32.40
CA LEU A 182 14.47 -5.20 31.69
C LEU A 182 13.05 -5.75 31.54
N PRO A 183 12.01 -5.00 31.95
CA PRO A 183 10.63 -5.46 31.80
C PRO A 183 10.35 -5.78 30.32
N SER A 184 9.68 -6.91 30.05
CA SER A 184 9.33 -7.31 28.68
C SER A 184 8.43 -6.26 28.02
N GLU A 185 8.58 -6.09 26.71
CA GLU A 185 7.64 -5.28 25.93
C GLU A 185 6.26 -5.95 26.04
N LYS A 186 5.30 -5.27 26.65
CA LYS A 186 3.90 -5.63 26.45
C LYS A 186 3.57 -5.29 25.00
N THR A 187 3.34 -6.33 24.20
CA THR A 187 2.79 -6.24 22.85
C THR A 187 1.42 -5.56 22.85
#